data_AF-A0A1E5GGV8-F1
#
_entry.id   AF-A0A1E5GGV8-F1
#
_cell.length_a   1.000
_cell.length_b   1.000
_cell.length_c   1.000
_cell.angle_alpha   90.00
_cell.angle_beta   90.00
_cell.angle_gamma   90.00
#
_symmetry.space_group_name_H-M   'P 1'
#
loop_
_entity.id
_entity.type
_entity.pdbx_description
1 polymer ?
#
loop_
_entity_poly.entity_id
_entity_poly.type
_entity_poly.pdbx_seq_one_letter_code
_entity_poly.pdbx_strand_id
1 'polypeptide(L)'
;MLKKCITVMTHVFIIIGFNISYCYAICPLFDYMGFSAVFSLNKVVIISFLTFFFLIFGVNIINPFMSLVWWIFFYMFFVGESIYYQYTTEGNFKILIGISLLLLLLPLGSIGQIKLVPHRIKGDSLTLLVVLSILMFIPIFLASFKYINLKNLLFIDVYDTRAVFKANKVPIVGYLIVPLSRIFIPYIIVKSMEQKRYKYVVLGIGLILFIYLCGAVKSVFMGLLAVFLFYAGDYRFKQKIWTAMMAVVSWFGFIAYYFTENNTIIDMFTRRVFFVPAYLNNLYVEYFTNNYTYYSHSPLGLGLSEDMLDGTPLSIFLGDAVMGKEINANAGIITEGYVGFGMPGVIMIVLFIVLLFAYLNSLDIQPQFFGIIFVYIYLTNTAFLSVFLVTHGLLVFILFAYFYLSKSADGQEYSRKNFNSM
;
A
#
# COMPACT_ATOMS: atom_id res chain seq x y z
N MET A 1 22.42 21.14 -8.85
CA MET A 1 22.45 20.22 -10.00
C MET A 1 23.02 18.85 -9.61
N LEU A 2 24.28 18.76 -9.15
CA LEU A 2 24.96 17.51 -8.81
C LEU A 2 24.17 16.56 -7.88
N LYS A 3 23.57 17.06 -6.79
CA LYS A 3 22.76 16.22 -5.88
C LYS A 3 21.58 15.53 -6.57
N LYS A 4 20.90 16.24 -7.49
CA LYS A 4 19.78 15.66 -8.25
C LYS A 4 20.28 14.59 -9.23
N CYS A 5 21.42 14.82 -9.88
CA CYS A 5 22.05 13.84 -10.75
C CYS A 5 22.39 12.54 -9.98
N ILE A 6 23.01 12.65 -8.81
CA ILE A 6 23.31 11.49 -7.95
C ILE A 6 22.03 10.75 -7.57
N THR A 7 20.97 11.46 -7.17
CA THR A 7 19.67 10.85 -6.86
C THR A 7 19.11 10.09 -8.06
N VAL A 8 19.11 10.69 -9.26
CA VAL A 8 18.65 10.03 -10.49
C VAL A 8 19.48 8.77 -10.77
N MET A 9 20.81 8.84 -10.66
CA MET A 9 21.68 7.68 -10.84
C MET A 9 21.40 6.55 -9.83
N THR A 10 21.12 6.88 -8.57
CA THR A 10 20.70 5.88 -7.57
C THR A 10 19.41 5.19 -8.02
N HIS A 11 18.41 5.92 -8.50
CA HIS A 11 17.16 5.34 -8.97
C HIS A 11 17.35 4.47 -10.22
N VAL A 12 18.20 4.89 -11.16
CA VAL A 12 18.56 4.07 -12.34
C VAL A 12 19.20 2.75 -11.89
N PHE A 13 20.14 2.79 -10.94
CA PHE A 13 20.77 1.57 -10.39
C PHE A 13 19.74 0.60 -9.79
N ILE A 14 18.72 1.10 -9.11
CA ILE A 14 17.65 0.28 -8.53
C ILE A 14 16.80 -0.37 -9.63
N ILE A 15 16.43 0.39 -10.66
CA ILE A 15 15.62 -0.10 -11.77
C ILE A 15 16.37 -1.15 -12.60
N ILE A 16 17.69 -1.00 -12.76
CA ILE A 16 18.55 -2.02 -13.36
C ILE A 16 18.50 -3.32 -12.53
N GLY A 17 18.59 -3.22 -11.19
CA GLY A 17 18.46 -4.38 -10.31
C GLY A 17 17.13 -5.12 -10.48
N PHE A 18 16.02 -4.39 -10.60
CA PHE A 18 14.71 -4.98 -10.89
C PHE A 18 14.64 -5.63 -12.26
N ASN A 19 15.21 -5.02 -13.31
CA ASN A 19 15.28 -5.62 -14.65
C ASN A 19 16.08 -6.92 -14.63
N ILE A 20 17.24 -6.93 -13.98
CA ILE A 20 18.08 -8.14 -13.85
C ILE A 20 17.33 -9.22 -13.08
N SER A 21 16.73 -8.88 -11.94
CA SER A 21 15.92 -9.80 -11.15
C SER A 21 14.78 -10.40 -11.96
N TYR A 22 14.13 -9.60 -12.80
CA TYR A 22 13.04 -10.05 -13.66
C TYR A 22 13.53 -11.05 -14.71
N CYS A 23 14.49 -10.64 -15.55
CA CYS A 23 14.94 -11.45 -16.69
C CYS A 23 15.70 -12.71 -16.30
N TYR A 24 16.54 -12.64 -15.26
CA TYR A 24 17.49 -13.72 -14.94
C TYR A 24 17.09 -14.60 -13.76
N ALA A 25 16.05 -14.22 -13.01
CA ALA A 25 15.55 -15.06 -11.93
C ALA A 25 14.04 -15.28 -12.01
N ILE A 26 13.23 -14.22 -12.14
CA ILE A 26 11.77 -14.38 -12.10
C ILE A 26 11.25 -15.10 -13.34
N CYS A 27 11.65 -14.70 -14.54
CA CYS A 27 11.20 -15.37 -15.76
C CYS A 27 11.61 -16.86 -15.79
N PRO A 28 12.89 -17.24 -15.56
CA PRO A 28 13.27 -18.65 -15.55
C PRO A 28 12.61 -19.48 -14.46
N LEU A 29 12.38 -18.91 -13.26
CA LEU A 29 11.80 -19.66 -12.13
C LEU A 29 10.28 -19.78 -12.19
N PHE A 30 9.59 -18.85 -12.86
CA PHE A 30 8.13 -18.72 -12.80
C PHE A 30 7.47 -18.64 -14.18
N ASP A 31 8.13 -19.18 -15.21
CA ASP A 31 7.60 -19.26 -16.58
C ASP A 31 6.24 -19.96 -16.65
N TYR A 32 6.07 -21.03 -15.88
CA TYR A 32 4.85 -21.82 -15.74
C TYR A 32 3.66 -21.01 -15.18
N MET A 33 3.93 -19.83 -14.59
CA MET A 33 2.90 -18.89 -14.14
C MET A 33 2.53 -17.84 -15.18
N GLY A 34 3.21 -17.80 -16.33
CA GLY A 34 2.99 -16.83 -17.41
C GLY A 34 4.01 -15.68 -17.45
N PHE A 35 5.08 -15.71 -16.64
CA PHE A 35 6.15 -14.73 -16.75
C PHE A 35 7.02 -15.04 -17.98
N SER A 36 7.25 -14.05 -18.83
CA SER A 36 8.08 -14.21 -20.03
C SER A 36 9.08 -13.07 -20.20
N ALA A 37 10.18 -13.38 -20.88
CA ALA A 37 11.29 -12.47 -21.19
C ALA A 37 11.47 -12.33 -22.71
N VAL A 38 10.42 -11.90 -23.42
CA VAL A 38 10.46 -11.69 -24.87
C VAL A 38 10.92 -10.26 -25.16
N PHE A 39 12.10 -10.14 -25.76
CA PHE A 39 12.68 -8.85 -26.09
C PHE A 39 11.91 -8.15 -27.21
N SER A 40 11.52 -6.90 -26.97
CA SER A 40 10.93 -6.01 -27.99
C SER A 40 11.58 -4.63 -27.92
N LEU A 41 12.38 -4.28 -28.93
CA LEU A 41 13.11 -3.00 -28.97
C LEU A 41 12.17 -1.80 -28.78
N ASN A 42 11.00 -1.81 -29.42
CA ASN A 42 10.02 -0.73 -29.31
C ASN A 42 9.54 -0.54 -27.87
N LYS A 43 9.21 -1.64 -27.17
CA LYS A 43 8.75 -1.56 -25.78
C LYS A 43 9.87 -1.08 -24.85
N VAL A 44 11.10 -1.57 -25.03
CA VAL A 44 12.27 -1.13 -24.26
C VAL A 44 12.52 0.37 -24.40
N VAL A 45 12.48 0.90 -25.64
CA VAL A 45 12.71 2.34 -25.89
C VAL A 45 11.62 3.19 -25.24
N ILE A 46 10.34 2.82 -25.41
CA ILE A 46 9.20 3.54 -24.82
C ILE A 46 9.32 3.58 -23.29
N ILE A 47 9.56 2.41 -22.66
CA ILE A 47 9.67 2.30 -21.21
C ILE A 47 10.89 3.03 -20.67
N SER A 48 12.04 2.96 -21.36
CA SER A 48 13.25 3.67 -20.96
C SER A 48 13.04 5.19 -20.99
N PHE A 49 12.40 5.71 -22.05
CA PHE A 49 12.06 7.13 -22.14
C PHE A 49 11.10 7.55 -21.04
N LEU A 50 10.01 6.81 -20.84
CA LEU A 50 8.99 7.12 -19.84
C LEU A 50 9.57 7.07 -18.41
N THR A 51 10.41 6.07 -18.13
CA THR A 51 11.13 5.94 -16.87
C THR A 51 12.06 7.13 -16.65
N PHE A 52 12.89 7.48 -17.63
CA PHE A 52 13.80 8.62 -17.53
C PHE A 52 13.05 9.94 -17.29
N PHE A 53 11.95 10.16 -18.02
CA PHE A 53 11.06 11.29 -17.83
C PHE A 53 10.53 11.34 -16.39
N PHE A 54 10.01 10.22 -15.86
CA PHE A 54 9.50 10.17 -14.49
C PHE A 54 10.58 10.34 -13.44
N LEU A 55 11.80 9.84 -13.66
CA LEU A 55 12.92 10.08 -12.75
C LEU A 55 13.25 11.58 -12.65
N ILE A 56 13.31 12.28 -13.78
CA ILE A 56 13.51 13.73 -13.79
C ILE A 56 12.32 14.43 -13.12
N PHE A 57 11.09 14.04 -13.44
CA PHE A 57 9.90 14.63 -12.87
C PHE A 57 9.86 14.48 -11.33
N GLY A 58 10.08 13.27 -10.82
CA GLY A 58 10.03 12.92 -9.40
C GLY A 58 11.06 13.67 -8.53
N VAL A 59 12.29 13.89 -9.03
CA VAL A 59 13.31 14.65 -8.28
C VAL A 59 13.05 16.16 -8.25
N ASN A 60 12.09 16.65 -9.04
CA ASN A 60 11.69 18.05 -9.08
C ASN A 60 10.44 18.36 -8.23
N ILE A 61 9.83 17.36 -7.59
CA ILE A 61 8.71 17.56 -6.67
C ILE A 61 9.21 18.26 -5.40
N ILE A 62 8.66 19.46 -5.12
CA ILE A 62 9.13 20.34 -4.04
C ILE A 62 8.57 19.95 -2.68
N ASN A 63 7.26 19.67 -2.61
CA ASN A 63 6.58 19.32 -1.36
C ASN A 63 7.11 17.97 -0.82
N PRO A 64 7.71 17.93 0.39
CA PRO A 64 8.36 16.71 0.89
C PRO A 64 7.41 15.53 1.11
N PHE A 65 6.19 15.77 1.59
CA PHE A 65 5.19 14.73 1.78
C PHE A 65 4.79 14.13 0.44
N MET A 66 4.44 14.98 -0.53
CA MET A 66 4.06 14.53 -1.87
C MET A 66 5.21 13.86 -2.61
N SER A 67 6.46 14.32 -2.44
CA SER A 67 7.62 13.66 -3.03
C SER A 67 7.76 12.23 -2.49
N LEU A 68 7.65 12.03 -1.18
CA LEU A 68 7.70 10.70 -0.57
C LEU A 68 6.57 9.79 -1.07
N VAL A 69 5.33 10.27 -1.08
CA VAL A 69 4.18 9.52 -1.59
C VAL A 69 4.39 9.16 -3.06
N TRP A 70 4.85 10.11 -3.88
CA TRP A 70 5.14 9.91 -5.30
C TRP A 70 6.18 8.81 -5.53
N TRP A 71 7.29 8.82 -4.79
CA TRP A 71 8.31 7.78 -4.92
C TRP A 71 7.82 6.40 -4.50
N ILE A 72 6.90 6.31 -3.54
CA ILE A 72 6.26 5.03 -3.19
C ILE A 72 5.39 4.52 -4.34
N PHE A 73 4.54 5.37 -4.92
CA PHE A 73 3.74 5.00 -6.09
C PHE A 73 4.61 4.63 -7.30
N PHE A 74 5.69 5.37 -7.55
CA PHE A 74 6.63 5.08 -8.63
C PHE A 74 7.20 3.66 -8.52
N TYR A 75 7.70 3.27 -7.35
CA TYR A 75 8.24 1.92 -7.18
C TYR A 75 7.16 0.84 -7.14
N MET A 76 6.10 1.04 -6.37
CA MET A 76 5.09 -0.01 -6.15
C MET A 76 4.21 -0.27 -7.37
N PHE A 77 3.92 0.75 -8.17
CA PHE A 77 3.01 0.64 -9.31
C PHE A 77 3.77 0.68 -10.63
N PHE A 78 4.61 1.69 -10.84
CA PHE A 78 5.18 1.94 -12.16
C PHE A 78 6.33 0.99 -12.50
N VAL A 79 7.29 0.77 -11.59
CA VAL A 79 8.49 -0.06 -11.88
C VAL A 79 8.12 -1.50 -12.24
N GLY A 80 7.24 -2.16 -11.48
CA GLY A 80 6.81 -3.54 -11.78
C GLY A 80 6.07 -3.65 -13.12
N GLU A 81 5.09 -2.79 -13.34
CA GLU A 81 4.28 -2.76 -14.57
C GLU A 81 5.07 -2.43 -15.82
N SER A 82 5.94 -1.42 -15.74
CA SER A 82 6.79 -1.02 -16.86
C SER A 82 7.73 -2.14 -17.32
N ILE A 83 8.37 -2.82 -16.37
CA ILE A 83 9.26 -3.95 -16.66
C ILE A 83 8.44 -5.14 -17.19
N TYR A 84 7.30 -5.45 -16.58
CA TYR A 84 6.43 -6.53 -17.08
C TYR A 84 5.97 -6.27 -18.52
N TYR A 85 5.51 -5.05 -18.83
CA TYR A 85 5.12 -4.64 -20.18
C TYR A 85 6.29 -4.74 -21.18
N GLN A 86 7.50 -4.35 -20.75
CA GLN A 86 8.70 -4.36 -21.60
C GLN A 86 9.03 -5.76 -22.15
N TYR A 87 8.76 -6.80 -21.37
CA TYR A 87 9.22 -8.16 -21.67
C TYR A 87 8.10 -9.17 -21.97
N THR A 88 6.83 -8.77 -21.86
CA THR A 88 5.69 -9.64 -22.17
C THR A 88 5.15 -9.32 -23.55
N THR A 89 4.90 -10.33 -24.40
CA THR A 89 4.33 -10.17 -25.74
C THR A 89 2.98 -9.45 -25.72
N GLU A 90 2.06 -9.95 -24.89
CA GLU A 90 0.68 -9.47 -24.76
C GLU A 90 0.49 -8.40 -23.68
N GLY A 91 1.59 -7.86 -23.15
CA GLY A 91 1.55 -6.81 -22.14
C GLY A 91 0.69 -5.63 -22.60
N ASN A 92 -0.28 -5.26 -21.77
CA ASN A 92 -1.28 -4.24 -22.06
C ASN A 92 -0.85 -2.87 -21.51
N PHE A 93 -0.84 -1.86 -22.38
CA PHE A 93 -0.37 -0.52 -22.02
C PHE A 93 -1.40 0.32 -21.21
N LYS A 94 -2.66 -0.11 -21.13
CA LYS A 94 -3.77 0.69 -20.55
C LYS A 94 -3.59 0.98 -19.06
N ILE A 95 -3.17 -0.01 -18.26
CA ILE A 95 -2.92 0.20 -16.82
C ILE A 95 -1.68 1.06 -16.60
N LEU A 96 -0.65 0.87 -17.43
CA LEU A 96 0.54 1.71 -17.39
C LEU A 96 0.22 3.19 -17.72
N ILE A 97 -0.73 3.45 -18.63
CA ILE A 97 -1.27 4.81 -18.85
C ILE A 97 -1.93 5.34 -17.57
N GLY A 98 -2.78 4.54 -16.91
CA GLY A 98 -3.43 4.92 -15.65
C GLY A 98 -2.44 5.28 -14.55
N ILE A 99 -1.40 4.47 -14.38
CA ILE A 99 -0.32 4.71 -13.41
C ILE A 99 0.48 5.96 -13.80
N SER A 100 0.78 6.13 -15.09
CA SER A 100 1.48 7.30 -15.60
C SER A 100 0.68 8.59 -15.35
N LEU A 101 -0.64 8.55 -15.55
CA LEU A 101 -1.54 9.64 -15.25
C LEU A 101 -1.55 9.95 -13.74
N LEU A 102 -1.60 8.93 -12.89
CA LEU A 102 -1.47 9.10 -11.43
C LEU A 102 -0.17 9.82 -11.07
N LEU A 103 0.97 9.35 -11.57
CA LEU A 103 2.27 9.96 -11.28
C LEU A 103 2.35 11.41 -11.76
N LEU A 104 1.70 11.77 -12.88
CA LEU A 104 1.66 13.15 -13.37
C LEU A 104 0.80 14.06 -12.50
N LEU A 105 -0.38 13.58 -12.06
CA LEU A 105 -1.35 14.40 -11.34
C LEU A 105 -1.11 14.47 -9.83
N LEU A 106 -0.44 13.49 -9.23
CA LEU A 106 -0.22 13.42 -7.79
C LEU A 106 0.45 14.69 -7.19
N PRO A 107 1.49 15.28 -7.81
CA PRO A 107 2.09 16.51 -7.29
C PRO A 107 1.13 17.71 -7.32
N LEU A 108 0.10 17.71 -8.17
CA LEU A 108 -0.91 18.77 -8.22
C LEU A 108 -1.73 18.84 -6.93
N GLY A 109 -1.79 17.76 -6.14
CA GLY A 109 -2.39 17.80 -4.80
C GLY A 109 -1.66 18.71 -3.80
N SER A 110 -0.53 19.30 -4.18
CA SER A 110 0.14 20.37 -3.43
C SER A 110 -0.19 21.78 -3.92
N ILE A 111 -0.87 21.93 -5.05
CA ILE A 111 -1.27 23.21 -5.64
C ILE A 111 -2.63 23.62 -5.05
N GLY A 112 -2.72 24.84 -4.52
CA GLY A 112 -4.00 25.36 -3.99
C GLY A 112 -4.43 24.75 -2.66
N GLN A 113 -3.49 24.42 -1.76
CA GLN A 113 -3.79 23.90 -0.42
C GLN A 113 -4.78 24.81 0.31
N ILE A 114 -6.05 24.38 0.37
CA ILE A 114 -7.00 24.89 1.35
C ILE A 114 -6.46 24.43 2.69
N LYS A 115 -5.91 25.36 3.48
CA LYS A 115 -5.53 25.07 4.86
C LYS A 115 -6.81 24.79 5.63
N LEU A 116 -7.16 23.52 5.75
CA LEU A 116 -8.19 23.10 6.68
C LEU A 116 -7.71 23.52 8.08
N VAL A 117 -8.54 24.23 8.83
CA VAL A 117 -8.28 24.52 10.23
C VAL A 117 -8.80 23.32 11.00
N PRO A 118 -7.94 22.36 11.39
CA PRO A 118 -8.42 21.17 12.05
C PRO A 118 -8.98 21.51 13.43
N HIS A 119 -10.07 20.85 13.80
CA HIS A 119 -10.60 20.94 15.14
C HIS A 119 -9.94 19.86 16.01
N ARG A 120 -9.01 20.25 16.89
CA ARG A 120 -8.36 19.30 17.79
C ARG A 120 -9.20 19.10 19.05
N ILE A 121 -9.42 17.84 19.43
CA ILE A 121 -10.07 17.50 20.70
C ILE A 121 -9.14 17.95 21.85
N LYS A 122 -9.60 18.91 22.67
CA LYS A 122 -8.88 19.40 23.85
C LYS A 122 -8.88 18.32 24.95
N GLY A 123 -7.71 17.98 25.53
CA GLY A 123 -7.56 17.01 26.64
C GLY A 123 -6.45 15.97 26.43
N ASP A 124 -6.21 15.10 27.43
CA ASP A 124 -5.31 13.92 27.30
C ASP A 124 -5.97 12.83 26.44
N SER A 125 -6.06 13.12 25.14
CA SER A 125 -6.60 12.24 24.10
C SER A 125 -5.94 10.86 24.09
N LEU A 126 -4.70 10.72 24.55
CA LEU A 126 -4.01 9.43 24.55
C LEU A 126 -4.69 8.43 25.49
N THR A 127 -4.95 8.83 26.74
CA THR A 127 -5.56 7.94 27.74
C THR A 127 -6.97 7.54 27.32
N LEU A 128 -7.76 8.47 26.78
CA LEU A 128 -9.09 8.18 26.23
C LEU A 128 -9.02 7.16 25.09
N LEU A 129 -8.10 7.36 24.14
CA LEU A 129 -7.94 6.43 23.01
C LEU A 129 -7.44 5.06 23.44
N VAL A 130 -6.59 4.97 24.48
CA VAL A 130 -6.18 3.70 25.08
C VAL A 130 -7.39 2.98 25.68
N VAL A 131 -8.21 3.67 26.47
CA VAL A 131 -9.44 3.09 27.05
C VAL A 131 -10.40 2.62 25.95
N LEU A 132 -10.66 3.45 24.94
CA LEU A 132 -11.49 3.08 23.80
C LEU A 132 -10.91 1.86 23.05
N SER A 133 -9.60 1.82 22.85
CA SER A 133 -8.93 0.68 22.19
C SER A 133 -9.07 -0.61 23.00
N ILE A 134 -8.97 -0.53 24.33
CA ILE A 134 -9.20 -1.68 25.22
C ILE A 134 -10.66 -2.13 25.14
N LEU A 135 -11.63 -1.21 25.17
CA LEU A 135 -13.05 -1.54 25.04
C LEU A 135 -13.37 -2.21 23.70
N MET A 136 -12.78 -1.73 22.59
CA MET A 136 -12.89 -2.36 21.27
C MET A 136 -12.19 -3.73 21.21
N PHE A 137 -11.13 -3.92 21.99
CA PHE A 137 -10.37 -5.16 22.04
C PHE A 137 -11.08 -6.28 22.79
N ILE A 138 -11.84 -5.99 23.85
CA ILE A 138 -12.56 -6.99 24.66
C ILE A 138 -13.39 -7.98 23.81
N PRO A 139 -14.31 -7.55 22.91
CA PRO A 139 -15.08 -8.49 22.09
C PRO A 139 -14.20 -9.29 21.13
N ILE A 140 -13.10 -8.71 20.63
CA ILE A 140 -12.14 -9.40 19.77
C ILE A 140 -11.43 -10.51 20.56
N PHE A 141 -10.98 -10.20 21.78
CA PHE A 141 -10.33 -11.14 22.67
C PHE A 141 -11.26 -12.32 23.00
N LEU A 142 -12.48 -12.03 23.47
CA LEU A 142 -13.46 -13.06 23.84
C LEU A 142 -13.81 -13.98 22.67
N ALA A 143 -13.90 -13.45 21.45
CA ALA A 143 -14.19 -14.24 20.26
C ALA A 143 -12.99 -15.04 19.74
N SER A 144 -11.76 -14.56 19.95
CA SER A 144 -10.58 -15.04 19.21
C SER A 144 -9.50 -15.74 20.04
N PHE A 145 -9.52 -15.61 21.39
CA PHE A 145 -8.42 -16.09 22.23
C PHE A 145 -8.13 -17.60 22.11
N LYS A 146 -9.13 -18.41 21.75
CA LYS A 146 -8.98 -19.86 21.56
C LYS A 146 -8.21 -20.22 20.29
N TYR A 147 -8.01 -19.27 19.38
CA TYR A 147 -7.43 -19.48 18.06
C TYR A 147 -6.02 -18.90 17.91
N ILE A 148 -5.35 -18.63 19.03
CA ILE A 148 -3.96 -18.14 19.02
C ILE A 148 -3.05 -19.21 18.43
N ASN A 149 -2.36 -18.89 17.33
CA ASN A 149 -1.35 -19.76 16.75
C ASN A 149 0.00 -19.02 16.63
N LEU A 150 0.97 -19.42 17.47
CA LEU A 150 2.32 -18.83 17.51
C LEU A 150 3.12 -19.07 16.23
N LYS A 151 2.84 -20.14 15.48
CA LYS A 151 3.52 -20.45 14.22
C LYS A 151 3.26 -19.38 13.14
N ASN A 152 2.21 -18.56 13.31
CA ASN A 152 1.94 -17.43 12.44
C ASN A 152 3.07 -16.40 12.44
N LEU A 153 3.82 -16.23 13.55
CA LEU A 153 4.97 -15.33 13.59
C LEU A 153 6.10 -15.76 12.65
N LEU A 154 6.16 -17.05 12.32
CA LEU A 154 7.10 -17.64 11.37
C LEU A 154 6.49 -17.82 9.98
N PHE A 155 5.30 -17.27 9.74
CA PHE A 155 4.54 -17.37 8.48
C PHE A 155 4.18 -18.80 8.03
N ILE A 156 4.16 -19.77 8.94
CA ILE A 156 3.93 -21.20 8.60
C ILE A 156 2.43 -21.47 8.39
N ASP A 157 1.61 -21.36 9.43
CA ASP A 157 0.18 -21.77 9.42
C ASP A 157 -0.79 -20.61 9.06
N VAL A 158 -0.32 -19.65 8.26
CA VAL A 158 -1.05 -18.40 8.00
C VAL A 158 -2.38 -18.64 7.28
N TYR A 159 -2.42 -19.60 6.36
CA TYR A 159 -3.60 -19.89 5.56
C TYR A 159 -4.65 -20.67 6.37
N ASP A 160 -4.22 -21.67 7.15
CA ASP A 160 -5.10 -22.46 8.01
C ASP A 160 -5.74 -21.59 9.10
N THR A 161 -4.94 -20.73 9.74
CA THR A 161 -5.46 -19.78 10.73
C THR A 161 -6.53 -18.88 10.13
N ARG A 162 -6.34 -18.40 8.90
CA ARG A 162 -7.35 -17.57 8.22
C ARG A 162 -8.63 -18.32 7.91
N ALA A 163 -8.54 -19.59 7.52
CA ALA A 163 -9.71 -20.41 7.25
C ALA A 163 -10.56 -20.59 8.52
N VAL A 164 -9.91 -20.92 9.65
CA VAL A 164 -10.55 -21.03 10.97
C VAL A 164 -11.15 -19.70 11.41
N PHE A 165 -10.41 -18.59 11.23
CA PHE A 165 -10.90 -17.27 11.60
C PHE A 165 -12.12 -16.83 10.78
N LYS A 166 -12.15 -17.13 9.47
CA LYS A 166 -13.31 -16.86 8.59
C LYS A 166 -14.53 -17.70 8.94
N ALA A 167 -14.34 -18.95 9.37
CA ALA A 167 -15.43 -19.85 9.74
C ALA A 167 -16.19 -19.37 10.99
N ASN A 168 -15.51 -18.67 11.90
CA ASN A 168 -16.05 -18.23 13.19
C ASN A 168 -16.90 -16.94 13.11
N LYS A 169 -17.76 -16.83 12.08
CA LYS A 169 -18.63 -15.69 11.71
C LYS A 169 -19.15 -14.82 12.89
N VAL A 170 -18.35 -13.87 13.35
CA VAL A 170 -18.80 -12.73 14.18
C VAL A 170 -18.53 -11.45 13.39
N PRO A 171 -19.46 -11.00 12.54
CA PRO A 171 -19.24 -9.87 11.64
C PRO A 171 -18.75 -8.60 12.35
N ILE A 172 -19.30 -8.31 13.54
CA ILE A 172 -18.93 -7.12 14.31
C ILE A 172 -17.45 -7.11 14.72
N VAL A 173 -16.87 -8.28 15.02
CA VAL A 173 -15.44 -8.41 15.38
C VAL A 173 -14.55 -8.04 14.18
N GLY A 174 -14.95 -8.42 12.96
CA GLY A 174 -14.25 -8.04 11.74
C GLY A 174 -14.18 -6.52 11.55
N TYR A 175 -15.30 -5.82 11.76
CA TYR A 175 -15.37 -4.36 11.64
C TYR A 175 -14.61 -3.62 12.75
N LEU A 176 -14.44 -4.21 13.93
CA LEU A 176 -13.65 -3.62 15.02
C LEU A 176 -12.15 -3.80 14.84
N ILE A 177 -11.71 -4.96 14.33
CA ILE A 177 -10.29 -5.30 14.16
C ILE A 177 -9.57 -4.28 13.26
N VAL A 178 -10.19 -3.89 12.17
CA VAL A 178 -9.57 -3.06 11.13
C VAL A 178 -9.18 -1.67 11.65
N PRO A 179 -10.10 -0.82 12.13
CA PRO A 179 -9.74 0.48 12.65
C PRO A 179 -8.84 0.37 13.89
N LEU A 180 -9.06 -0.64 14.75
CA LEU A 180 -8.24 -0.85 15.95
C LEU A 180 -6.77 -1.12 15.58
N SER A 181 -6.53 -2.08 14.69
CA SER A 181 -5.18 -2.54 14.34
C SER A 181 -4.43 -1.64 13.36
N ARG A 182 -5.14 -0.85 12.54
CA ARG A 182 -4.52 -0.02 11.50
C ARG A 182 -4.49 1.48 11.82
N ILE A 183 -5.33 1.95 12.74
CA ILE A 183 -5.46 3.38 13.05
C ILE A 183 -5.17 3.62 14.53
N PHE A 184 -6.02 3.09 15.41
CA PHE A 184 -6.00 3.44 16.84
C PHE A 184 -4.72 2.98 17.53
N ILE A 185 -4.37 1.70 17.44
CA ILE A 185 -3.16 1.18 18.09
C ILE A 185 -1.87 1.78 17.49
N PRO A 186 -1.69 1.85 16.15
CA PRO A 186 -0.56 2.55 15.55
C PRO A 186 -0.41 4.00 16.03
N TYR A 187 -1.51 4.75 16.13
CA TYR A 187 -1.48 6.11 16.68
C TYR A 187 -1.02 6.12 18.15
N ILE A 188 -1.57 5.24 18.99
CA ILE A 188 -1.19 5.12 20.40
C ILE A 188 0.31 4.82 20.53
N ILE A 189 0.85 3.92 19.70
CA ILE A 189 2.28 3.57 19.70
C ILE A 189 3.11 4.82 19.41
N VAL A 190 2.85 5.52 18.30
CA VAL A 190 3.59 6.73 17.92
C VAL A 190 3.48 7.79 19.01
N LYS A 191 2.26 8.07 19.49
CA LYS A 191 2.03 9.14 20.46
C LYS A 191 2.63 8.83 21.83
N SER A 192 2.63 7.57 22.24
CA SER A 192 3.25 7.12 23.47
C SER A 192 4.77 7.17 23.40
N MET A 193 5.37 6.91 22.24
CA MET A 193 6.81 7.11 22.00
C MET A 193 7.20 8.59 22.12
N GLU A 194 6.42 9.51 21.55
CA GLU A 194 6.64 10.95 21.69
C GLU A 194 6.58 11.41 23.16
N GLN A 195 5.60 10.89 23.92
CA GLN A 195 5.41 11.22 25.33
C GLN A 195 6.30 10.41 26.29
N LYS A 196 7.19 9.56 25.77
CA LYS A 196 8.03 8.63 26.55
C LYS A 196 7.25 7.70 27.50
N ARG A 197 5.97 7.43 27.20
CA ARG A 197 5.08 6.54 27.95
C ARG A 197 5.18 5.10 27.43
N TYR A 198 6.36 4.49 27.56
CA TYR A 198 6.67 3.19 26.94
C TYR A 198 5.75 2.03 27.38
N LYS A 199 5.09 2.12 28.54
CA LYS A 199 4.07 1.15 28.97
C LYS A 199 2.97 0.96 27.91
N TYR A 200 2.49 2.06 27.31
CA TYR A 200 1.47 2.02 26.26
C TYR A 200 2.00 1.54 24.91
N VAL A 201 3.31 1.72 24.65
CA VAL A 201 3.97 1.15 23.47
C VAL A 201 3.97 -0.37 23.55
N VAL A 202 4.41 -0.92 24.68
CA VAL A 202 4.43 -2.38 24.92
C VAL A 202 3.01 -2.95 24.84
N LEU A 203 2.02 -2.26 25.45
CA LEU A 203 0.62 -2.65 25.33
C LEU A 203 0.16 -2.68 23.87
N GLY A 204 0.41 -1.62 23.09
CA GLY A 204 0.02 -1.54 21.69
C GLY A 204 0.64 -2.64 20.83
N ILE A 205 1.93 -2.93 21.01
CA ILE A 205 2.60 -4.05 20.34
C ILE A 205 1.91 -5.37 20.71
N GLY A 206 1.65 -5.61 21.99
CA GLY A 206 0.98 -6.82 22.47
C GLY A 206 -0.42 -7.00 21.85
N LEU A 207 -1.21 -5.92 21.76
CA LEU A 207 -2.55 -5.95 21.14
C LEU A 207 -2.48 -6.26 19.64
N ILE A 208 -1.56 -5.64 18.89
CA ILE A 208 -1.40 -5.94 17.46
C ILE A 208 -0.91 -7.37 17.24
N LEU A 209 0.06 -7.82 18.03
CA LEU A 209 0.56 -9.20 17.94
C LEU A 209 -0.55 -10.20 18.23
N PHE A 210 -1.38 -9.97 19.25
CA PHE A 210 -2.54 -10.82 19.52
C PHE A 210 -3.49 -10.90 18.33
N ILE A 211 -3.87 -9.75 17.74
CA ILE A 211 -4.75 -9.69 16.57
C ILE A 211 -4.13 -10.47 15.39
N TYR A 212 -2.82 -10.31 15.18
CA TYR A 212 -2.11 -11.03 14.13
C TYR A 212 -2.04 -12.53 14.37
N LEU A 213 -1.79 -12.97 15.61
CA LEU A 213 -1.72 -14.38 15.97
C LEU A 213 -3.04 -15.12 15.76
N CYS A 214 -4.17 -14.43 15.89
CA CYS A 214 -5.50 -15.00 15.72
C CYS A 214 -6.02 -14.89 14.27
N GLY A 215 -5.74 -13.79 13.57
CA GLY A 215 -6.29 -13.52 12.23
C GLY A 215 -5.31 -13.71 11.06
N ALA A 216 -4.01 -13.77 11.34
CA ALA A 216 -2.90 -13.93 10.39
C ALA A 216 -2.96 -12.96 9.17
N VAL A 217 -3.48 -11.74 9.38
CA VAL A 217 -3.56 -10.71 8.33
C VAL A 217 -2.21 -10.00 8.20
N LYS A 218 -1.45 -10.31 7.15
CA LYS A 218 -0.06 -9.84 6.96
C LYS A 218 0.05 -8.30 6.96
N SER A 219 -0.92 -7.59 6.37
CA SER A 219 -0.90 -6.12 6.33
C SER A 219 -1.01 -5.46 7.70
N VAL A 220 -1.58 -6.14 8.70
CA VAL A 220 -1.60 -5.64 10.09
C VAL A 220 -0.20 -5.69 10.69
N PHE A 221 0.50 -6.82 10.53
CA PHE A 221 1.87 -6.97 10.99
C PHE A 221 2.85 -6.04 10.27
N MET A 222 2.74 -5.95 8.94
CA MET A 222 3.55 -5.01 8.15
C MET A 222 3.27 -3.55 8.50
N GLY A 223 2.03 -3.22 8.90
CA GLY A 223 1.69 -1.89 9.40
C GLY A 223 2.41 -1.52 10.70
N LEU A 224 2.55 -2.48 11.63
CA LEU A 224 3.36 -2.29 12.84
C LEU A 224 4.82 -2.02 12.48
N LEU A 225 5.40 -2.80 11.56
CA LEU A 225 6.78 -2.59 11.10
C LEU A 225 6.94 -1.22 10.43
N ALA A 226 5.98 -0.81 9.59
CA ALA A 226 5.99 0.50 8.93
C ALA A 226 5.96 1.66 9.93
N VAL A 227 5.22 1.54 11.04
CA VAL A 227 5.20 2.55 12.11
C VAL A 227 6.59 2.76 12.70
N PHE A 228 7.30 1.68 13.05
CA PHE A 228 8.65 1.79 13.59
C PHE A 228 9.66 2.29 12.56
N LEU A 229 9.60 1.75 11.34
CA LEU A 229 10.52 2.07 10.27
C LEU A 229 10.46 3.54 9.87
N PHE A 230 9.25 4.12 9.82
CA PHE A 230 9.04 5.52 9.45
C PHE A 230 8.87 6.46 10.65
N TYR A 231 9.09 6.01 11.88
CA TYR A 231 8.93 6.89 13.05
C TYR A 231 9.91 8.08 13.01
N ALA A 232 11.20 7.81 12.75
CA ALA A 232 12.26 8.82 12.87
C ALA A 232 12.38 9.75 11.66
N GLY A 233 12.89 10.96 11.89
CA GLY A 233 13.26 11.95 10.87
C GLY A 233 12.09 12.65 10.18
N ASP A 234 12.42 13.51 9.22
CA ASP A 234 11.44 14.22 8.39
C ASP A 234 11.01 13.39 7.16
N TYR A 235 10.12 13.93 6.34
CA TYR A 235 9.67 13.27 5.10
C TYR A 235 10.82 12.97 4.11
N ARG A 236 11.84 13.83 4.07
CA ARG A 236 13.00 13.61 3.19
C ARG A 236 13.88 12.47 3.68
N PHE A 237 14.06 12.33 4.99
CA PHE A 237 14.77 11.21 5.60
C PHE A 237 14.03 9.89 5.32
N LYS A 238 12.72 9.86 5.49
CA LYS A 238 11.88 8.69 5.15
C LYS A 238 11.96 8.31 3.68
N GLN A 239 12.05 9.29 2.79
CA GLN A 239 12.28 9.02 1.37
C GLN A 239 13.64 8.37 1.12
N LYS A 240 14.69 8.75 1.85
CA LYS A 240 15.98 8.05 1.78
C LYS A 240 15.89 6.62 2.30
N ILE A 241 15.17 6.39 3.41
CA ILE A 241 14.91 5.03 3.92
C ILE A 241 14.21 4.21 2.83
N TRP A 242 13.14 4.74 2.25
CA TRP A 242 12.40 4.05 1.20
C TRP A 242 13.28 3.73 -0.02
N THR A 243 14.05 4.70 -0.52
CA THR A 243 14.99 4.46 -1.63
C THR A 243 16.04 3.41 -1.30
N ALA A 244 16.59 3.41 -0.07
CA ALA A 244 17.54 2.41 0.38
C ALA A 244 16.90 1.02 0.45
N MET A 245 15.67 0.90 0.95
CA MET A 245 14.92 -0.36 0.95
C MET A 245 14.70 -0.88 -0.47
N MET A 246 14.33 -0.01 -1.42
CA MET A 246 14.15 -0.41 -2.81
C MET A 246 15.45 -0.89 -3.44
N ALA A 247 16.59 -0.28 -3.11
CA ALA A 247 17.90 -0.76 -3.54
C ALA A 247 18.26 -2.14 -2.96
N VAL A 248 17.92 -2.38 -1.69
CA VAL A 248 18.11 -3.70 -1.09
C VAL A 248 17.21 -4.71 -1.79
N VAL A 249 15.91 -4.44 -1.93
CA VAL A 249 14.97 -5.39 -2.54
C VAL A 249 15.28 -5.68 -4.00
N SER A 250 15.75 -4.69 -4.77
CA SER A 250 16.07 -4.86 -6.19
C SER A 250 17.28 -5.75 -6.45
N TRP A 251 18.23 -5.82 -5.51
CA TRP A 251 19.50 -6.54 -5.69
C TRP A 251 19.64 -7.75 -4.79
N PHE A 252 19.25 -7.63 -3.52
CA PHE A 252 19.46 -8.67 -2.51
C PHE A 252 18.74 -9.98 -2.87
N GLY A 253 17.52 -9.91 -3.39
CA GLY A 253 16.80 -11.11 -3.82
C GLY A 253 17.53 -11.86 -4.92
N PHE A 254 18.04 -11.14 -5.93
CA PHE A 254 18.80 -11.73 -7.03
C PHE A 254 20.15 -12.28 -6.58
N ILE A 255 20.91 -11.50 -5.79
CA ILE A 255 22.22 -11.92 -5.27
C ILE A 255 22.07 -13.16 -4.37
N ALA A 256 21.11 -13.16 -3.45
CA ALA A 256 20.85 -14.30 -2.59
C ALA A 256 20.51 -15.55 -3.40
N TYR A 257 19.63 -15.41 -4.40
CA TYR A 257 19.30 -16.51 -5.30
C TYR A 257 20.53 -17.02 -6.06
N TYR A 258 21.37 -16.13 -6.61
CA TYR A 258 22.54 -16.51 -7.38
C TYR A 258 23.58 -17.31 -6.56
N PHE A 259 23.77 -16.97 -5.28
CA PHE A 259 24.75 -17.65 -4.43
C PHE A 259 24.22 -18.85 -3.66
N THR A 260 22.92 -18.91 -3.38
CA THR A 260 22.32 -19.95 -2.52
C THR A 260 21.36 -20.87 -3.24
N GLU A 261 21.01 -20.57 -4.49
CA GLU A 261 19.94 -21.20 -5.29
C GLU A 261 18.55 -21.16 -4.61
N ASN A 262 18.43 -20.45 -3.48
CA ASN A 262 17.18 -20.33 -2.73
C ASN A 262 16.33 -19.18 -3.29
N ASN A 263 15.18 -19.51 -3.85
CA ASN A 263 14.26 -18.54 -4.46
C ASN A 263 13.33 -17.84 -3.46
N THR A 264 13.35 -18.18 -2.17
CA THR A 264 12.36 -17.70 -1.18
C THR A 264 12.34 -16.17 -1.09
N ILE A 265 13.52 -15.53 -1.05
CA ILE A 265 13.63 -14.08 -0.88
C ILE A 265 13.13 -13.35 -2.11
N ILE A 266 13.56 -13.78 -3.30
CA ILE A 266 13.15 -13.18 -4.57
C ILE A 266 11.67 -13.43 -4.86
N ASP A 267 11.13 -14.59 -4.49
CA ASP A 267 9.68 -14.86 -4.54
C ASP A 267 8.91 -13.89 -3.65
N MET A 268 9.26 -13.83 -2.37
CA MET A 268 8.47 -13.11 -1.37
C MET A 268 8.52 -11.60 -1.54
N PHE A 269 9.69 -11.02 -1.80
CA PHE A 269 9.88 -9.57 -1.75
C PHE A 269 9.95 -8.90 -3.12
N THR A 270 10.36 -9.63 -4.15
CA THR A 270 10.52 -9.06 -5.49
C THR A 270 9.33 -9.47 -6.37
N ARG A 271 9.13 -10.78 -6.58
CA ARG A 271 8.06 -11.28 -7.44
C ARG A 271 6.68 -10.93 -6.90
N ARG A 272 6.35 -11.32 -5.67
CA ARG A 272 5.00 -11.12 -5.11
C ARG A 272 4.62 -9.66 -4.90
N VAL A 273 5.58 -8.79 -4.63
CA VAL A 273 5.30 -7.37 -4.33
C VAL A 273 5.21 -6.53 -5.60
N PHE A 274 6.05 -6.79 -6.60
CA PHE A 274 6.17 -5.92 -7.78
C PHE A 274 5.64 -6.56 -9.07
N PHE A 275 5.86 -7.85 -9.27
CA PHE A 275 5.60 -8.49 -10.58
C PHE A 275 4.31 -9.32 -10.62
N VAL A 276 3.87 -9.91 -9.51
CA VAL A 276 2.55 -10.56 -9.42
C VAL A 276 1.43 -9.54 -9.60
N PRO A 277 1.43 -8.34 -8.97
CA PRO A 277 0.40 -7.34 -9.25
C PRO A 277 0.38 -6.92 -10.72
N ALA A 278 1.54 -6.74 -11.34
CA ALA A 278 1.64 -6.39 -12.76
C ALA A 278 1.03 -7.48 -13.66
N TYR A 279 1.38 -8.74 -13.41
CA TYR A 279 0.77 -9.88 -14.08
C TYR A 279 -0.76 -9.91 -13.92
N LEU A 280 -1.27 -9.79 -12.69
CA LEU A 280 -2.71 -9.82 -12.42
C LEU A 280 -3.44 -8.66 -13.08
N ASN A 281 -2.89 -7.45 -13.05
CA ASN A 281 -3.50 -6.28 -13.68
C ASN A 281 -3.69 -6.49 -15.19
N ASN A 282 -2.72 -7.14 -15.85
CA ASN A 282 -2.83 -7.46 -17.27
C ASN A 282 -3.93 -8.48 -17.54
N LEU A 283 -4.06 -9.53 -16.72
CA LEU A 283 -5.17 -10.51 -16.83
C LEU A 283 -6.54 -9.85 -16.66
N TYR A 284 -6.69 -8.95 -15.68
CA TYR A 284 -7.94 -8.19 -15.52
C TYR A 284 -8.26 -7.37 -16.76
N VAL A 285 -7.29 -6.68 -17.33
CA VAL A 285 -7.52 -5.87 -18.53
C VAL A 285 -7.88 -6.73 -19.72
N GLU A 286 -7.21 -7.85 -19.92
CA GLU A 286 -7.47 -8.78 -21.01
C GLU A 286 -8.91 -9.29 -20.95
N TYR A 287 -9.33 -9.79 -19.78
CA TYR A 287 -10.67 -10.35 -19.59
C TYR A 287 -11.79 -9.31 -19.71
N PHE A 288 -11.65 -8.16 -19.02
CA PHE A 288 -12.71 -7.16 -18.93
C PHE A 288 -12.72 -6.14 -20.08
N THR A 289 -11.76 -6.21 -21.01
CA THR A 289 -11.84 -5.39 -22.23
C THR A 289 -13.08 -5.80 -23.02
N ASN A 290 -13.97 -4.83 -23.26
CA ASN A 290 -15.30 -4.99 -23.89
C ASN A 290 -16.37 -5.68 -23.03
N ASN A 291 -16.06 -6.03 -21.77
CA ASN A 291 -17.00 -6.64 -20.82
C ASN A 291 -16.95 -5.92 -19.47
N TYR A 292 -17.15 -4.60 -19.46
CA TYR A 292 -17.05 -3.81 -18.22
C TYR A 292 -18.20 -4.12 -17.26
N THR A 293 -17.92 -4.19 -15.96
CA THR A 293 -18.93 -4.53 -14.95
C THR A 293 -19.83 -3.36 -14.59
N TYR A 294 -19.43 -2.13 -14.92
CA TYR A 294 -20.13 -0.92 -14.47
C TYR A 294 -20.28 -0.85 -12.94
N TYR A 295 -19.32 -1.44 -12.20
CA TYR A 295 -19.32 -1.59 -10.75
C TYR A 295 -20.46 -2.45 -10.17
N SER A 296 -21.15 -3.29 -10.95
CA SER A 296 -22.16 -4.22 -10.38
C SER A 296 -21.58 -5.19 -9.35
N HIS A 297 -20.30 -5.54 -9.47
CA HIS A 297 -19.55 -6.35 -8.50
C HIS A 297 -19.30 -5.66 -7.15
N SER A 298 -19.65 -4.39 -7.02
CA SER A 298 -19.33 -3.54 -5.88
C SER A 298 -20.57 -2.84 -5.34
N PRO A 299 -20.70 -2.66 -4.01
CA PRO A 299 -21.79 -1.87 -3.43
C PRO A 299 -21.86 -0.43 -3.94
N LEU A 300 -20.74 0.09 -4.49
CA LEU A 300 -20.67 1.43 -5.07
C LEU A 300 -21.39 1.55 -6.43
N GLY A 301 -21.68 0.44 -7.11
CA GLY A 301 -22.48 0.44 -8.33
C GLY A 301 -23.97 0.69 -8.10
N LEU A 302 -24.43 0.70 -6.84
CA LEU A 302 -25.81 0.98 -6.41
C LEU A 302 -26.88 0.09 -7.09
N GLY A 303 -26.49 -1.07 -7.63
CA GLY A 303 -27.38 -1.96 -8.38
C GLY A 303 -27.90 -1.38 -9.70
N LEU A 304 -27.17 -0.41 -10.29
CA LEU A 304 -27.55 0.24 -11.54
C LEU A 304 -27.33 -0.64 -12.79
N SER A 305 -26.47 -1.65 -12.68
CA SER A 305 -26.23 -2.65 -13.71
C SER A 305 -26.42 -4.06 -13.14
N GLU A 306 -26.76 -4.99 -14.03
CA GLU A 306 -26.88 -6.40 -13.70
C GLU A 306 -25.52 -6.98 -13.28
N ASP A 307 -25.53 -7.86 -12.27
CA ASP A 307 -24.31 -8.46 -11.75
C ASP A 307 -23.80 -9.55 -12.69
N MET A 308 -22.71 -9.24 -13.40
CA MET A 308 -22.06 -10.17 -14.32
C MET A 308 -21.31 -11.30 -13.61
N LEU A 309 -21.13 -11.21 -12.28
CA LEU A 309 -20.35 -12.16 -11.49
C LEU A 309 -21.21 -13.08 -10.61
N ASP A 310 -22.54 -13.00 -10.71
CA ASP A 310 -23.49 -13.80 -9.93
C ASP A 310 -23.21 -13.78 -8.42
N GLY A 311 -22.86 -12.61 -7.87
CA GLY A 311 -22.52 -12.43 -6.45
C GLY A 311 -21.11 -12.90 -6.06
N THR A 312 -20.31 -13.38 -7.00
CA THR A 312 -18.93 -13.82 -6.74
C THR A 312 -18.00 -12.61 -6.58
N PRO A 313 -17.18 -12.54 -5.51
CA PRO A 313 -16.19 -11.48 -5.37
C PRO A 313 -15.24 -11.44 -6.57
N LEU A 314 -15.01 -10.25 -7.12
CA LEU A 314 -14.22 -10.04 -8.35
C LEU A 314 -12.84 -10.75 -8.34
N SER A 315 -12.17 -10.78 -7.18
CA SER A 315 -10.85 -11.43 -7.08
C SER A 315 -10.88 -12.95 -6.97
N ILE A 316 -12.01 -13.52 -6.54
CA ILE A 316 -12.25 -14.97 -6.58
C ILE A 316 -12.65 -15.37 -7.99
N PHE A 317 -13.55 -14.59 -8.61
CA PHE A 317 -13.95 -14.80 -9.99
C PHE A 317 -12.75 -14.89 -10.95
N LEU A 318 -11.81 -13.93 -10.86
CA LEU A 318 -10.63 -13.98 -11.71
C LEU A 318 -9.73 -15.20 -11.42
N GLY A 319 -9.56 -15.58 -10.14
CA GLY A 319 -8.80 -16.77 -9.79
C GLY A 319 -9.42 -18.04 -10.35
N ASP A 320 -10.70 -18.25 -10.10
CA ASP A 320 -11.38 -19.50 -10.40
C ASP A 320 -11.74 -19.59 -11.88
N ALA A 321 -12.49 -18.61 -12.41
CA ALA A 321 -13.08 -18.68 -13.75
C ALA A 321 -12.08 -18.32 -14.87
N VAL A 322 -11.09 -17.47 -14.58
CA VAL A 322 -10.12 -17.00 -15.60
C VAL A 322 -8.78 -17.72 -15.48
N MET A 323 -8.26 -17.89 -14.26
CA MET A 323 -6.96 -18.55 -14.04
C MET A 323 -7.08 -20.06 -13.79
N GLY A 324 -8.28 -20.60 -13.56
CA GLY A 324 -8.50 -22.01 -13.24
C GLY A 324 -7.87 -22.44 -11.90
N LYS A 325 -7.77 -21.51 -10.93
CA LYS A 325 -7.08 -21.71 -9.66
C LYS A 325 -7.92 -21.18 -8.51
N GLU A 326 -8.11 -21.98 -7.47
CA GLU A 326 -8.79 -21.58 -6.23
C GLU A 326 -7.97 -20.58 -5.40
N ILE A 327 -7.76 -19.38 -5.96
CA ILE A 327 -6.92 -18.34 -5.40
C ILE A 327 -7.62 -17.00 -5.43
N ASN A 328 -7.30 -16.16 -4.46
CA ASN A 328 -7.79 -14.79 -4.44
C ASN A 328 -6.83 -13.88 -5.21
N ALA A 329 -7.13 -13.62 -6.48
CA ALA A 329 -6.34 -12.83 -7.41
C ALA A 329 -6.54 -11.31 -7.17
N ASN A 330 -6.04 -10.82 -6.03
CA ASN A 330 -6.19 -9.41 -5.66
C ASN A 330 -5.48 -8.46 -6.64
N ALA A 331 -6.17 -7.41 -7.05
CA ALA A 331 -5.60 -6.29 -7.78
C ALA A 331 -5.85 -4.96 -7.05
N GLY A 332 -5.23 -3.89 -7.56
CA GLY A 332 -5.36 -2.55 -6.99
C GLY A 332 -6.58 -1.79 -7.49
N ILE A 333 -6.85 -0.66 -6.84
CA ILE A 333 -8.00 0.22 -7.17
C ILE A 333 -7.95 0.76 -8.61
N ILE A 334 -6.75 0.97 -9.18
CA ILE A 334 -6.61 1.46 -10.57
C ILE A 334 -7.18 0.42 -11.55
N THR A 335 -6.86 -0.85 -11.32
CA THR A 335 -7.33 -1.98 -12.12
C THR A 335 -8.84 -2.14 -11.99
N GLU A 336 -9.40 -1.98 -10.79
CA GLU A 336 -10.85 -1.98 -10.62
C GLU A 336 -11.53 -0.83 -11.38
N GLY A 337 -10.92 0.36 -11.40
CA GLY A 337 -11.38 1.46 -12.23
C GLY A 337 -11.53 1.04 -13.70
N TYR A 338 -10.55 0.30 -14.21
CA TYR A 338 -10.62 -0.26 -15.57
C TYR A 338 -11.71 -1.33 -15.73
N VAL A 339 -11.82 -2.27 -14.78
CA VAL A 339 -12.87 -3.30 -14.80
C VAL A 339 -14.27 -2.69 -14.80
N GLY A 340 -14.47 -1.60 -14.04
CA GLY A 340 -15.75 -0.93 -13.92
C GLY A 340 -16.17 -0.15 -15.18
N PHE A 341 -15.33 0.75 -15.69
CA PHE A 341 -15.71 1.64 -16.81
C PHE A 341 -14.61 1.81 -17.88
N GLY A 342 -13.62 0.92 -17.93
CA GLY A 342 -12.45 1.10 -18.78
C GLY A 342 -11.62 2.33 -18.39
N MET A 343 -11.05 3.03 -19.38
CA MET A 343 -10.22 4.20 -19.13
C MET A 343 -10.91 5.35 -18.37
N PRO A 344 -12.19 5.68 -18.61
CA PRO A 344 -12.94 6.63 -17.75
C PRO A 344 -12.92 6.26 -16.26
N GLY A 345 -13.09 4.98 -15.93
CA GLY A 345 -13.04 4.52 -14.54
C GLY A 345 -11.64 4.60 -13.93
N VAL A 346 -10.59 4.35 -14.74
CA VAL A 346 -9.19 4.60 -14.33
C VAL A 346 -9.00 6.08 -13.98
N ILE A 347 -9.46 7.02 -14.81
CA ILE A 347 -9.35 8.46 -14.55
C ILE A 347 -10.06 8.82 -13.24
N MET A 348 -11.27 8.31 -13.00
CA MET A 348 -12.01 8.54 -11.77
C MET A 348 -11.22 8.08 -10.52
N ILE A 349 -10.62 6.89 -10.57
CA ILE A 349 -9.80 6.38 -9.47
C ILE A 349 -8.53 7.22 -9.28
N VAL A 350 -7.86 7.61 -10.36
CA VAL A 350 -6.68 8.49 -10.28
C VAL A 350 -7.04 9.80 -9.58
N LEU A 351 -8.14 10.44 -9.98
CA LEU A 351 -8.61 11.67 -9.35
C LEU A 351 -8.92 11.46 -7.87
N PHE A 352 -9.58 10.35 -7.51
CA PHE A 352 -9.82 9.99 -6.11
C PHE A 352 -8.53 9.88 -5.29
N ILE A 353 -7.50 9.19 -5.80
CA ILE A 353 -6.21 9.05 -5.11
C ILE A 353 -5.53 10.42 -4.96
N VAL A 354 -5.53 11.24 -6.01
CA VAL A 354 -4.94 12.60 -5.98
C VAL A 354 -5.65 13.46 -4.93
N LEU A 355 -6.98 13.44 -4.88
CA LEU A 355 -7.78 14.16 -3.89
C LEU A 355 -7.52 13.66 -2.47
N LEU A 356 -7.39 12.35 -2.27
CA LEU A 356 -7.06 11.75 -0.97
C LEU A 356 -5.71 12.26 -0.45
N PHE A 357 -4.66 12.23 -1.26
CA PHE A 357 -3.34 12.70 -0.83
C PHE A 357 -3.25 14.22 -0.75
N ALA A 358 -4.02 14.96 -1.56
CA ALA A 358 -4.18 16.40 -1.42
C ALA A 358 -4.80 16.75 -0.06
N TYR A 359 -5.85 16.03 0.34
CA TYR A 359 -6.48 16.14 1.64
C TYR A 359 -5.48 15.84 2.78
N LEU A 360 -4.78 14.71 2.74
CA LEU A 360 -3.81 14.36 3.79
C LEU A 360 -2.66 15.38 3.90
N ASN A 361 -2.19 15.90 2.78
CA ASN A 361 -1.18 16.95 2.72
C ASN A 361 -1.68 18.28 3.33
N SER A 362 -2.97 18.60 3.16
CA SER A 362 -3.59 19.81 3.72
C SER A 362 -3.68 19.80 5.25
N LEU A 363 -3.65 18.62 5.88
CA LEU A 363 -3.70 18.46 7.33
C LEU A 363 -2.34 18.74 8.03
N ASP A 364 -1.25 18.93 7.28
CA ASP A 364 0.11 19.11 7.79
C ASP A 364 0.50 18.05 8.84
N ILE A 365 0.22 16.77 8.53
CA ILE A 365 0.45 15.64 9.43
C ILE A 365 1.93 15.58 9.82
N GLN A 366 2.21 15.30 11.09
CA GLN A 366 3.59 15.16 11.54
C GLN A 366 4.25 13.91 10.93
N PRO A 367 5.52 13.97 10.48
CA PRO A 367 6.19 12.85 9.82
C PRO A 367 6.15 11.53 10.60
N GLN A 368 6.17 11.56 11.93
CA GLN A 368 6.16 10.39 12.81
C GLN A 368 4.98 9.44 12.54
N PHE A 369 3.85 9.97 12.05
CA PHE A 369 2.65 9.20 11.71
C PHE A 369 2.66 8.63 10.29
N PHE A 370 3.71 8.86 9.50
CA PHE A 370 3.76 8.44 8.10
C PHE A 370 3.64 6.92 7.93
N GLY A 371 4.10 6.12 8.90
CA GLY A 371 3.92 4.66 8.86
C GLY A 371 2.45 4.23 8.75
N ILE A 372 1.51 5.00 9.33
CA ILE A 372 0.07 4.76 9.19
C ILE A 372 -0.38 5.05 7.76
N ILE A 373 0.06 6.18 7.19
CA ILE A 373 -0.25 6.58 5.81
C ILE A 373 0.32 5.57 4.80
N PHE A 374 1.53 5.07 5.05
CA PHE A 374 2.19 4.06 4.22
C PHE A 374 1.35 2.80 4.06
N VAL A 375 0.67 2.33 5.12
CA VAL A 375 -0.23 1.17 5.05
C VAL A 375 -1.37 1.42 4.06
N TYR A 376 -1.95 2.62 4.07
CA TYR A 376 -3.01 2.97 3.12
C TYR A 376 -2.50 3.10 1.69
N ILE A 377 -1.28 3.61 1.47
CA ILE A 377 -0.64 3.58 0.14
C ILE A 377 -0.50 2.14 -0.32
N TYR A 378 0.05 1.25 0.50
CA TYR A 378 0.22 -0.16 0.16
C TYR A 378 -1.11 -0.83 -0.24
N LEU A 379 -2.18 -0.56 0.51
CA LEU A 379 -3.50 -1.15 0.27
C LEU A 379 -4.13 -0.70 -1.05
N THR A 380 -3.77 0.47 -1.60
CA THR A 380 -4.25 0.87 -2.94
C THR A 380 -3.80 -0.09 -4.04
N ASN A 381 -2.71 -0.84 -3.83
CA ASN A 381 -2.19 -1.81 -4.80
C ASN A 381 -2.85 -3.19 -4.67
N THR A 382 -3.56 -3.47 -3.57
CA THR A 382 -4.01 -4.84 -3.25
C THR A 382 -5.49 -4.94 -2.89
N ALA A 383 -6.23 -3.84 -2.94
CA ALA A 383 -7.63 -3.80 -2.57
C ALA A 383 -8.45 -3.00 -3.59
N PHE A 384 -9.70 -3.44 -3.75
CA PHE A 384 -10.75 -2.72 -4.48
C PHE A 384 -11.31 -1.57 -3.64
N LEU A 385 -11.90 -0.56 -4.28
CA LEU A 385 -12.33 0.72 -3.73
C LEU A 385 -13.32 0.56 -2.58
N SER A 386 -14.36 -0.26 -2.72
CA SER A 386 -15.35 -0.47 -1.65
C SER A 386 -14.72 -1.14 -0.43
N VAL A 387 -13.88 -2.15 -0.67
CA VAL A 387 -13.07 -2.83 0.37
C VAL A 387 -12.10 -1.85 1.01
N PHE A 388 -11.47 -0.98 0.22
CA PHE A 388 -10.50 0.01 0.68
C PHE A 388 -11.16 1.06 1.58
N LEU A 389 -12.33 1.57 1.18
CA LEU A 389 -13.11 2.56 1.91
C LEU A 389 -13.64 2.01 3.24
N VAL A 390 -14.31 0.86 3.20
CA VAL A 390 -15.07 0.32 4.33
C VAL A 390 -14.27 -0.73 5.08
N THR A 391 -13.94 -1.85 4.43
CA THR A 391 -13.31 -3.03 5.05
C THR A 391 -11.86 -2.80 5.46
N HIS A 392 -11.17 -1.83 4.86
CA HIS A 392 -9.83 -1.42 5.26
C HIS A 392 -9.82 -0.11 6.05
N GLY A 393 -11.01 0.47 6.28
CA GLY A 393 -11.21 1.57 7.20
C GLY A 393 -10.63 2.90 6.72
N LEU A 394 -10.47 3.12 5.41
CA LEU A 394 -9.99 4.42 4.91
C LEU A 394 -10.92 5.56 5.34
N LEU A 395 -12.24 5.36 5.33
CA LEU A 395 -13.20 6.38 5.79
C LEU A 395 -12.96 6.74 7.27
N VAL A 396 -12.75 5.74 8.12
CA VAL A 396 -12.41 5.94 9.54
C VAL A 396 -11.07 6.66 9.66
N PHE A 397 -10.09 6.31 8.83
CA PHE A 397 -8.77 6.95 8.82
C PHE A 397 -8.83 8.42 8.40
N ILE A 398 -9.60 8.78 7.38
CA ILE A 398 -9.79 10.16 6.93
C ILE A 398 -10.35 11.01 8.08
N LEU A 399 -11.42 10.54 8.73
CA LEU A 399 -12.01 11.23 9.88
C LEU A 399 -11.02 11.30 11.05
N PHE A 400 -10.34 10.21 11.37
CA PHE A 400 -9.35 10.17 12.45
C PHE A 400 -8.18 11.13 12.19
N ALA A 401 -7.69 11.18 10.95
CA ALA A 401 -6.60 12.06 10.55
C ALA A 401 -6.97 13.54 10.78
N TYR A 402 -8.20 13.92 10.45
CA TYR A 402 -8.73 15.26 10.68
C TYR A 402 -8.67 15.68 12.16
N PHE A 403 -9.08 14.80 13.07
CA PHE A 403 -9.21 15.14 14.50
C PHE A 403 -7.92 14.96 15.30
N TYR A 404 -7.07 13.99 14.91
CA TYR A 404 -5.94 13.53 15.75
C TYR A 404 -4.56 13.66 15.12
N LEU A 405 -4.43 13.69 13.78
CA LEU A 405 -3.13 13.74 13.10
C LEU A 405 -2.75 15.13 12.61
N SER A 406 -3.71 16.02 12.47
CA SER A 406 -3.53 17.38 11.98
C SER A 406 -2.71 18.27 12.94
N LYS A 407 -1.85 19.13 12.42
CA LYS A 407 -1.07 20.08 13.23
C LYS A 407 -1.88 21.36 13.50
N SER A 408 -2.14 21.70 14.78
CA SER A 408 -2.83 22.96 15.13
C SER A 408 -1.88 24.17 15.06
N ALA A 409 -2.44 25.37 14.88
CA ALA A 409 -1.69 26.64 14.91
C ALA A 409 -0.87 26.82 16.21
N ASP A 410 -1.41 26.38 17.36
CA ASP A 410 -0.72 26.41 18.67
C ASP A 410 0.50 25.48 18.74
N GLY A 411 0.56 24.44 17.90
CA GLY A 411 1.69 23.51 17.81
C GLY A 411 2.95 24.11 17.18
N GLN A 412 2.84 25.27 16.53
CA GLN A 412 4.02 25.98 16.00
C GLN A 412 4.92 26.55 17.10
N GLU A 413 4.34 26.89 18.27
CA GLU A 413 5.09 27.47 19.37
C GLU A 413 5.82 26.40 20.21
N TYR A 414 5.19 25.24 20.40
CA TYR A 414 5.77 24.12 21.16
C TYR A 414 6.88 23.40 20.39
N SER A 415 6.73 23.22 19.06
CA SER A 415 7.74 22.57 18.23
C SER A 415 8.98 23.44 18.03
N ARG A 416 8.86 24.78 18.09
CA ARG A 416 10.00 25.70 18.10
C ARG A 416 10.79 25.65 19.41
N LYS A 417 10.12 25.50 20.55
CA LYS A 417 10.81 25.41 21.86
C LYS A 417 11.60 24.12 22.05
N ASN A 418 11.12 23.00 21.53
CA ASN A 418 11.80 21.70 21.68
C ASN A 418 12.89 21.44 20.63
N PHE A 419 12.88 22.13 19.49
CA PHE A 419 13.94 22.01 18.48
C PHE A 419 15.16 22.87 18.82
N ASN A 420 15.00 23.92 19.65
CA ASN A 420 16.12 24.76 20.12
C ASN A 420 16.76 24.22 21.41
N SER A 421 16.30 23.08 21.95
CA SER A 421 16.81 22.46 23.18
C SER A 421 17.44 21.07 22.97
N MET A 422 17.54 20.63 21.71
CA MET A 422 18.40 19.54 21.24
C MET A 422 19.47 20.15 20.34
#